data_AF-A0A938S9K5-F1
#
_entry.id   AF-A0A938S9K5-F1
#
_cell.length_a   1.000
_cell.length_b   1.000
_cell.length_c   1.000
_cell.angle_alpha   90.00
_cell.angle_beta   90.00
_cell.angle_gamma   90.00
#
_symmetry.space_group_name_H-M   'P 1'
#
loop_
_entity.id
_entity.type
_entity.pdbx_description
1 polymer ?
#
loop_
_entity_poly.entity_id
_entity_poly.type
_entity_poly.pdbx_seq_one_letter_code
_entity_poly.pdbx_strand_id
1 'polypeptide(L)'
;MVARQRRCAGRHALDRRRSGESRSLWLGVMVGAEGHLVAAQSLRPAGGHRARHRRSVRVARRRRPDLLDEKPLGERRCHRADSSGGRPASHVQAEAVRGDDVRRSTGVIAMQRLKNKVAIITGAGRGIGFAGAQAFVREGAKVVLAEINEELGRKAEAALRAAGGEATFVQTDVSDSASVQALMARAEQLYSGLHVLYNNASVFLSKQDGPVTELAEATWAKVLAINLDSIFLCCKYGIPLMVKSGGGSIINTGSSASVMGIPGCDAYTATKGATVALTRSMAVEYGKKGIRVNCICPAGIATEMVKASSLDDPNFDANYFFK
;
A
#
# COMPACT_ATOMS: atom_id res chain seq x y z
N MET A 1 -14.51 75.98 -0.91
CA MET A 1 -15.63 75.10 -1.29
C MET A 1 -15.59 73.91 -0.34
N VAL A 2 -16.43 74.00 0.70
CA VAL A 2 -17.03 72.99 1.62
C VAL A 2 -16.38 71.59 1.73
N ALA A 3 -16.26 70.88 2.85
CA ALA A 3 -16.16 71.08 4.30
C ALA A 3 -16.18 69.65 4.90
N ARG A 4 -15.45 69.43 6.00
CA ARG A 4 -15.52 68.21 6.82
C ARG A 4 -16.93 67.99 7.41
N GLN A 5 -17.33 66.73 7.63
CA GLN A 5 -18.17 66.36 8.78
C GLN A 5 -17.97 64.90 9.23
N ARG A 6 -17.73 64.74 10.54
CA ARG A 6 -17.89 63.52 11.34
C ARG A 6 -19.25 63.56 12.04
N ARG A 7 -19.88 62.40 12.29
CA ARG A 7 -20.71 61.95 13.46
C ARG A 7 -21.49 60.69 13.02
N CYS A 8 -21.30 59.50 13.62
CA CYS A 8 -21.85 58.97 14.89
C CYS A 8 -23.38 58.74 14.93
N ALA A 9 -23.80 57.45 15.03
CA ALA A 9 -24.72 56.86 16.03
C ALA A 9 -25.80 55.89 15.47
N GLY A 10 -26.01 54.76 16.18
CA GLY A 10 -27.17 53.85 16.09
C GLY A 10 -26.80 52.38 15.80
N ARG A 11 -26.25 51.59 16.74
CA ARG A 11 -26.96 50.69 17.69
C ARG A 11 -28.21 50.01 17.10
N HIS A 12 -28.09 48.71 16.80
CA HIS A 12 -29.03 47.70 17.31
C HIS A 12 -28.32 46.37 17.51
N ALA A 13 -28.21 46.00 18.79
CA ALA A 13 -27.87 44.68 19.25
C ALA A 13 -29.13 43.81 19.23
N LEU A 14 -28.99 42.54 18.85
CA LEU A 14 -29.85 41.47 19.34
C LEU A 14 -28.98 40.24 19.62
N ASP A 15 -28.65 40.17 20.90
CA ASP A 15 -28.13 39.02 21.64
C ASP A 15 -29.14 37.87 21.61
N ARG A 16 -28.69 36.66 21.26
CA ARG A 16 -29.16 35.41 21.87
C ARG A 16 -28.02 34.40 21.95
N ARG A 17 -27.34 34.38 23.10
CA ARG A 17 -26.67 33.19 23.63
C ARG A 17 -27.69 32.08 23.95
N ARG A 18 -27.37 30.83 23.60
CA ARG A 18 -27.59 29.58 24.36
C ARG A 18 -26.91 28.44 23.58
N SER A 19 -25.71 28.03 23.98
CA SER A 19 -25.43 26.85 24.83
C SER A 19 -25.80 25.52 24.14
N GLY A 20 -24.77 24.75 23.78
CA GLY A 20 -24.91 23.39 23.30
C GLY A 20 -23.54 22.82 22.92
N GLU A 21 -22.82 22.30 23.92
CA GLU A 21 -21.71 21.39 23.69
C GLU A 21 -22.19 20.21 22.84
N SER A 22 -21.52 19.94 21.72
CA SER A 22 -21.65 18.65 21.02
C SER A 22 -20.27 18.04 20.87
N ARG A 23 -19.96 17.16 21.81
CA ARG A 23 -18.94 16.11 21.67
C ARG A 23 -19.37 15.20 20.52
N SER A 24 -18.69 15.27 19.38
CA SER A 24 -18.79 14.24 18.35
C SER A 24 -17.90 13.06 18.74
N LEU A 25 -18.54 12.11 19.41
CA LEU A 25 -18.06 10.75 19.61
C LEU A 25 -17.82 10.07 18.25
N TRP A 26 -16.69 9.38 18.17
CA TRP A 26 -16.39 8.36 17.17
C TRP A 26 -17.52 7.34 17.09
N LEU A 27 -18.08 7.14 15.90
CA LEU A 27 -18.85 5.94 15.58
C LEU A 27 -18.22 5.27 14.36
N GLY A 28 -17.49 4.20 14.63
CA GLY A 28 -17.01 3.28 13.61
C GLY A 28 -18.18 2.57 12.95
N VAL A 29 -18.11 2.42 11.63
CA VAL A 29 -19.06 1.57 10.89
C VAL A 29 -18.51 0.13 10.93
N MET A 30 -19.03 -0.63 11.90
CA MET A 30 -19.17 -2.08 11.76
C MET A 30 -20.34 -2.34 10.80
N VAL A 31 -20.09 -3.01 9.67
CA VAL A 31 -21.17 -3.62 8.89
C VAL A 31 -21.38 -5.02 9.44
N GLY A 32 -22.42 -5.12 10.27
CA GLY A 32 -22.94 -6.37 10.82
C GLY A 32 -23.73 -7.17 9.77
N ALA A 33 -23.64 -8.49 9.92
CA ALA A 33 -24.40 -9.49 9.22
C ALA A 33 -25.87 -9.52 9.66
N GLU A 34 -26.67 -10.30 8.92
CA GLU A 34 -28.12 -10.59 9.07
C GLU A 34 -29.03 -9.56 8.36
N GLY A 35 -29.85 -9.88 7.36
CA GLY A 35 -30.33 -11.17 6.88
C GLY A 35 -31.85 -11.26 6.95
N HIS A 36 -32.60 -10.42 6.23
CA HIS A 36 -34.01 -10.70 5.92
C HIS A 36 -34.45 -10.08 4.58
N LEU A 37 -34.89 -10.95 3.67
CA LEU A 37 -35.50 -10.65 2.38
C LEU A 37 -36.90 -10.06 2.57
N VAL A 38 -37.16 -8.89 1.95
CA VAL A 38 -38.51 -8.37 1.71
C VAL A 38 -38.76 -8.43 0.20
N ALA A 39 -39.82 -9.17 -0.17
CA ALA A 39 -40.22 -9.42 -1.54
C ALA A 39 -40.83 -8.18 -2.21
N ALA A 40 -40.35 -7.85 -3.40
CA ALA A 40 -40.89 -6.81 -4.27
C ALA A 40 -42.23 -7.25 -4.89
N GLN A 41 -43.25 -6.40 -4.79
CA GLN A 41 -44.51 -6.54 -5.51
C GLN A 41 -44.34 -6.01 -6.94
N SER A 42 -44.59 -6.87 -7.93
CA SER A 42 -44.54 -6.56 -9.35
C SER A 42 -45.88 -6.05 -9.88
N LEU A 43 -45.86 -4.92 -10.59
CA LEU A 43 -46.95 -4.43 -11.43
C LEU A 43 -47.14 -5.36 -12.65
N ARG A 44 -48.40 -5.68 -12.98
CA ARG A 44 -48.80 -6.49 -14.16
C ARG A 44 -49.04 -5.61 -15.39
N PRO A 45 -48.88 -6.17 -16.61
CA PRO A 45 -49.77 -5.88 -17.72
C PRO A 45 -50.60 -7.11 -18.13
N ALA A 46 -51.68 -6.84 -18.86
CA ALA A 46 -52.75 -7.76 -19.19
C ALA A 46 -52.50 -8.61 -20.46
N GLY A 47 -53.03 -9.84 -20.45
CA GLY A 47 -53.65 -10.51 -21.61
C GLY A 47 -52.79 -11.44 -22.47
N GLY A 48 -53.19 -12.73 -22.54
CA GLY A 48 -52.96 -13.56 -23.74
C GLY A 48 -52.50 -15.02 -23.55
N HIS A 49 -53.47 -15.94 -23.53
CA HIS A 49 -53.42 -17.35 -23.99
C HIS A 49 -52.56 -18.47 -23.32
N ARG A 50 -53.29 -19.35 -22.62
CA ARG A 50 -53.27 -20.85 -22.60
C ARG A 50 -51.94 -21.61 -22.84
N ALA A 51 -51.48 -22.39 -21.84
CA ALA A 51 -51.74 -23.84 -21.69
C ALA A 51 -50.73 -24.56 -20.74
N ARG A 52 -51.32 -25.35 -19.83
CA ARG A 52 -50.84 -26.47 -18.99
C ARG A 52 -49.41 -27.03 -19.20
N HIS A 53 -48.63 -27.16 -18.12
CA HIS A 53 -48.29 -28.46 -17.49
C HIS A 53 -47.54 -28.28 -16.16
N ARG A 54 -48.05 -28.94 -15.11
CA ARG A 54 -47.39 -29.12 -13.80
C ARG A 54 -46.29 -30.18 -13.92
N ARG A 55 -45.09 -29.93 -13.36
CA ARG A 55 -44.31 -30.95 -12.64
C ARG A 55 -43.49 -30.32 -11.51
N SER A 56 -43.77 -30.81 -10.31
CA SER A 56 -43.10 -30.54 -9.04
C SER A 56 -41.78 -31.29 -8.93
N VAL A 57 -40.70 -30.63 -8.49
CA VAL A 57 -39.46 -31.29 -8.03
C VAL A 57 -39.33 -31.06 -6.53
N ARG A 58 -39.30 -32.15 -5.76
CA ARG A 58 -39.11 -32.19 -4.30
C ARG A 58 -37.63 -31.98 -3.96
N VAL A 59 -37.39 -31.13 -2.97
CA VAL A 59 -36.10 -30.93 -2.28
C VAL A 59 -35.85 -32.09 -1.32
N ALA A 60 -34.73 -32.80 -1.46
CA ALA A 60 -34.27 -33.78 -0.49
C ALA A 60 -33.26 -33.15 0.49
N ARG A 61 -33.66 -33.03 1.76
CA ARG A 61 -32.79 -32.65 2.89
C ARG A 61 -31.93 -33.85 3.28
N ARG A 62 -30.59 -33.72 3.27
CA ARG A 62 -29.68 -34.66 3.94
C ARG A 62 -29.26 -34.13 5.30
N ARG A 63 -29.31 -35.03 6.29
CA ARG A 63 -29.05 -34.85 7.72
C ARG A 63 -27.55 -34.75 8.02
N ARG A 64 -27.19 -33.96 9.04
CA ARG A 64 -25.91 -33.98 9.77
C ARG A 64 -25.81 -35.23 10.67
N PRO A 65 -24.59 -35.69 11.00
CA PRO A 65 -24.35 -36.41 12.25
C PRO A 65 -23.44 -35.63 13.23
N ASP A 66 -23.65 -35.97 14.50
CA ASP A 66 -23.16 -35.48 15.79
C ASP A 66 -21.63 -35.71 15.99
N LEU A 67 -20.85 -34.82 16.64
CA LEU A 67 -20.70 -34.52 18.09
C LEU A 67 -20.28 -35.72 18.96
N LEU A 68 -18.97 -35.86 19.19
CA LEU A 68 -18.23 -36.45 20.33
C LEU A 68 -16.81 -35.82 20.27
N ASP A 69 -16.03 -35.48 21.29
CA ASP A 69 -16.01 -35.79 22.74
C ASP A 69 -15.04 -34.79 23.40
N GLU A 70 -15.35 -34.32 24.62
CA GLU A 70 -14.51 -33.44 25.46
C GLU A 70 -13.77 -34.28 26.54
N LYS A 71 -12.47 -34.03 26.76
CA LYS A 71 -11.79 -34.26 28.06
C LYS A 71 -10.59 -33.31 28.28
N PRO A 72 -10.49 -32.59 29.42
CA PRO A 72 -9.33 -31.81 29.82
C PRO A 72 -8.47 -32.55 30.87
N LEU A 73 -7.20 -32.15 31.03
CA LEU A 73 -6.25 -32.32 32.17
C LEU A 73 -4.84 -31.94 31.65
N GLY A 74 -3.96 -31.19 32.30
CA GLY A 74 -3.89 -30.59 33.63
C GLY A 74 -2.62 -29.73 33.75
N GLU A 75 -2.66 -28.81 34.71
CA GLU A 75 -1.61 -27.83 35.05
C GLU A 75 -0.30 -28.50 35.52
N ARG A 76 0.85 -27.92 35.20
CA ARG A 76 2.10 -28.16 35.94
C ARG A 76 2.74 -26.83 36.33
N ARG A 77 2.74 -26.56 37.62
CA ARG A 77 3.47 -25.48 38.30
C ARG A 77 4.91 -25.89 38.57
N CYS A 78 5.73 -24.85 38.65
CA CYS A 78 7.16 -24.83 38.94
C CYS A 78 7.51 -25.37 40.32
N HIS A 79 8.59 -26.14 40.41
CA HIS A 79 9.25 -26.48 41.68
C HIS A 79 10.38 -25.48 41.97
N ARG A 80 10.28 -24.85 43.15
CA ARG A 80 11.38 -24.25 43.90
C ARG A 80 12.17 -25.35 44.62
N ALA A 81 13.47 -25.17 44.73
CA ALA A 81 14.28 -25.77 45.79
C ALA A 81 15.26 -24.71 46.34
N ASP A 82 15.07 -24.39 47.62
CA ASP A 82 16.04 -23.89 48.61
C ASP A 82 17.20 -24.92 48.75
N SER A 83 18.40 -24.69 49.30
CA SER A 83 18.98 -23.64 50.15
C SER A 83 20.50 -23.90 50.36
N SER A 84 21.19 -22.89 50.89
CA SER A 84 22.35 -22.94 51.81
C SER A 84 23.79 -23.09 51.27
N GLY A 85 24.68 -22.18 51.69
CA GLY A 85 26.13 -22.41 51.75
C GLY A 85 27.05 -21.20 51.55
N GLY A 86 27.44 -20.52 52.64
CA GLY A 86 28.81 -20.06 52.92
C GLY A 86 29.53 -19.02 52.02
N ARG A 87 29.78 -17.82 52.58
CA ARG A 87 30.79 -16.80 52.19
C ARG A 87 32.25 -17.34 52.37
N PRO A 88 33.32 -16.77 51.76
CA PRO A 88 33.64 -15.34 51.84
C PRO A 88 34.27 -14.66 50.61
N ALA A 89 34.32 -13.32 50.71
CA ALA A 89 34.92 -12.40 49.78
C ALA A 89 36.45 -12.48 49.77
N SER A 90 37.05 -12.48 48.58
CA SER A 90 38.45 -12.16 48.36
C SER A 90 38.58 -11.22 47.17
N HIS A 91 39.35 -10.15 47.40
CA HIS A 91 39.73 -9.11 46.46
C HIS A 91 40.16 -9.65 45.09
N VAL A 92 39.66 -9.02 44.02
CA VAL A 92 40.41 -8.89 42.77
C VAL A 92 40.42 -7.42 42.41
N GLN A 93 41.63 -6.90 42.30
CA GLN A 93 41.98 -5.50 42.08
C GLN A 93 41.47 -5.03 40.72
N ALA A 94 41.07 -3.76 40.66
CA ALA A 94 40.83 -3.04 39.44
C ALA A 94 42.16 -2.76 38.74
N GLU A 95 42.42 -3.41 37.61
CA GLU A 95 43.45 -2.98 36.67
C GLU A 95 42.81 -2.10 35.59
N ALA A 96 43.26 -0.85 35.58
CA ALA A 96 42.93 0.14 34.57
C ALA A 96 43.58 -0.25 33.22
N VAL A 97 42.77 -0.72 32.27
CA VAL A 97 43.19 -0.79 30.87
C VAL A 97 43.14 0.61 30.29
N ARG A 98 44.32 1.18 30.06
CA ARG A 98 44.53 2.44 29.35
C ARG A 98 44.04 2.31 27.90
N GLY A 99 43.62 3.44 27.35
CA GLY A 99 42.94 3.57 26.07
C GLY A 99 43.68 3.03 24.84
N ASP A 100 42.90 3.09 23.75
CA ASP A 100 43.21 2.72 22.37
C ASP A 100 42.96 1.25 22.02
N ASP A 101 41.70 0.90 21.69
CA ASP A 101 41.33 0.12 20.47
C ASP A 101 39.80 -0.15 20.35
N VAL A 102 38.91 0.85 20.56
CA VAL A 102 37.46 0.69 20.29
C VAL A 102 37.12 1.26 18.90
N ARG A 103 37.77 0.71 17.86
CA ARG A 103 37.28 0.80 16.47
C ARG A 103 37.49 -0.53 15.76
N ARG A 104 36.93 -1.61 16.31
CA ARG A 104 36.77 -2.88 15.58
C ARG A 104 35.32 -3.07 15.16
N SER A 105 35.08 -2.67 13.91
CA SER A 105 34.28 -3.40 12.92
C SER A 105 33.24 -4.37 13.47
N THR A 106 32.04 -3.88 13.81
CA THR A 106 30.84 -4.67 13.57
C THR A 106 30.62 -4.71 12.07
N GLY A 107 31.26 -5.67 11.41
CA GLY A 107 30.95 -6.02 10.03
C GLY A 107 29.47 -6.38 9.98
N VAL A 108 28.67 -5.50 9.38
CA VAL A 108 27.33 -5.87 8.92
C VAL A 108 27.57 -6.99 7.91
N ILE A 109 27.38 -8.24 8.33
CA ILE A 109 27.29 -9.34 7.38
C ILE A 109 26.11 -8.97 6.49
N ALA A 110 26.40 -8.55 5.26
CA ALA A 110 25.40 -8.27 4.25
C ALA A 110 24.59 -9.55 4.05
N MET A 111 23.47 -9.67 4.74
CA MET A 111 22.55 -10.77 4.53
C MET A 111 22.02 -10.62 3.12
N GLN A 112 22.42 -11.50 2.20
CA GLN A 112 21.96 -11.49 0.81
C GLN A 112 20.54 -12.07 0.74
N ARG A 113 19.56 -11.42 1.40
CA ARG A 113 18.20 -11.96 1.61
C ARG A 113 17.45 -12.23 0.31
N LEU A 114 17.84 -11.55 -0.78
CA LEU A 114 17.24 -11.65 -2.10
C LEU A 114 18.17 -12.30 -3.13
N LYS A 115 19.22 -13.00 -2.68
CA LYS A 115 20.12 -13.74 -3.56
C LYS A 115 19.34 -14.63 -4.53
N ASN A 116 19.69 -14.55 -5.81
CA ASN A 116 19.05 -15.29 -6.91
C ASN A 116 17.56 -15.00 -7.11
N LYS A 117 17.02 -13.92 -6.51
CA LYS A 117 15.65 -13.47 -6.75
C LYS A 117 15.63 -12.42 -7.85
N VAL A 118 14.57 -12.45 -8.64
CA VAL A 118 14.32 -11.51 -9.74
C VAL A 118 13.20 -10.59 -9.31
N ALA A 119 13.44 -9.29 -9.36
CA ALA A 119 12.48 -8.27 -8.97
C ALA A 119 12.20 -7.33 -10.14
N ILE A 120 10.93 -7.09 -10.43
CA ILE A 120 10.50 -5.96 -11.28
C ILE A 120 10.04 -4.85 -10.34
N ILE A 121 10.56 -3.64 -10.55
CA ILE A 121 10.14 -2.45 -9.81
C ILE A 121 9.68 -1.40 -10.82
N THR A 122 8.43 -0.95 -10.71
CA THR A 122 7.85 0.06 -11.60
C THR A 122 8.09 1.48 -11.07
N GLY A 123 8.31 2.45 -11.96
CA GLY A 123 8.67 3.82 -11.58
C GLY A 123 10.00 3.87 -10.84
N ALA A 124 10.98 3.07 -11.28
CA ALA A 124 12.24 2.86 -10.57
C ALA A 124 13.35 3.83 -10.98
N GLY A 125 13.08 4.84 -11.81
CA GLY A 125 14.08 5.82 -12.24
C GLY A 125 14.45 6.86 -11.17
N ARG A 126 13.61 7.08 -10.15
CA ARG A 126 13.84 8.04 -9.07
C ARG A 126 13.01 7.73 -7.81
N GLY A 127 13.16 8.56 -6.77
CA GLY A 127 12.34 8.54 -5.57
C GLY A 127 12.31 7.17 -4.85
N ILE A 128 11.12 6.80 -4.35
CA ILE A 128 10.90 5.57 -3.58
C ILE A 128 11.24 4.31 -4.40
N GLY A 129 10.88 4.30 -5.69
CA GLY A 129 11.15 3.15 -6.57
C GLY A 129 12.65 2.90 -6.74
N PHE A 130 13.42 3.96 -7.00
CA PHE A 130 14.88 3.85 -7.12
C PHE A 130 15.55 3.47 -5.79
N ALA A 131 15.12 4.05 -4.66
CA ALA A 131 15.61 3.66 -3.35
C ALA A 131 15.31 2.18 -3.04
N GLY A 132 14.13 1.70 -3.44
CA GLY A 132 13.77 0.28 -3.40
C GLY A 132 14.71 -0.58 -4.25
N ALA A 133 14.99 -0.15 -5.48
CA ALA A 133 15.93 -0.86 -6.36
C ALA A 133 17.35 -0.94 -5.75
N GLN A 134 17.84 0.16 -5.18
CA GLN A 134 19.12 0.19 -4.46
C GLN A 134 19.13 -0.82 -3.29
N ALA A 135 18.06 -0.86 -2.49
CA ALA A 135 17.95 -1.82 -1.41
C ALA A 135 17.94 -3.27 -1.93
N PHE A 136 17.21 -3.53 -3.01
CA PHE A 136 17.08 -4.87 -3.57
C PHE A 136 18.39 -5.41 -4.15
N VAL A 137 19.14 -4.59 -4.89
CA VAL A 137 20.44 -5.02 -5.43
C VAL A 137 21.46 -5.27 -4.32
N ARG A 138 21.47 -4.46 -3.25
CA ARG A 138 22.36 -4.68 -2.09
C ARG A 138 22.09 -6.03 -1.41
N GLU A 139 20.84 -6.46 -1.42
CA GLU A 139 20.40 -7.75 -0.86
C GLU A 139 20.57 -8.93 -1.85
N GLY A 140 21.16 -8.69 -3.03
CA GLY A 140 21.52 -9.72 -4.02
C GLY A 140 20.46 -10.02 -5.08
N ALA A 141 19.43 -9.18 -5.21
CA ALA A 141 18.42 -9.35 -6.24
C ALA A 141 18.92 -8.92 -7.63
N LYS A 142 18.40 -9.59 -8.65
CA LYS A 142 18.42 -9.13 -10.05
C LYS A 142 17.23 -8.21 -10.27
N VAL A 143 17.47 -6.94 -10.56
CA VAL A 143 16.41 -5.92 -10.60
C VAL A 143 16.14 -5.46 -12.03
N VAL A 144 14.90 -5.61 -12.49
CA VAL A 144 14.39 -4.96 -13.70
C VAL A 144 13.76 -3.63 -13.30
N LEU A 145 14.33 -2.53 -13.81
CA LEU A 145 13.84 -1.17 -13.62
C LEU A 145 12.83 -0.86 -14.74
N ALA A 146 11.54 -0.89 -14.42
CA ALA A 146 10.49 -0.49 -15.34
C ALA A 146 10.19 1.00 -15.16
N GLU A 147 10.55 1.81 -16.16
CA GLU A 147 10.44 3.27 -16.08
C GLU A 147 10.06 3.84 -17.45
N ILE A 148 9.18 4.84 -17.49
CA ILE A 148 8.71 5.43 -18.75
C ILE A 148 9.74 6.41 -19.31
N ASN A 149 10.42 7.14 -18.43
CA ASN A 149 11.47 8.08 -18.81
C ASN A 149 12.79 7.35 -19.04
N GLU A 150 13.20 7.29 -20.31
CA GLU A 150 14.39 6.57 -20.74
C GLU A 150 15.68 7.08 -20.08
N GLU A 151 15.87 8.40 -19.99
CA GLU A 151 17.06 9.00 -19.40
C GLU A 151 17.20 8.64 -17.92
N LEU A 152 16.12 8.78 -17.15
CA LEU A 152 16.08 8.40 -15.73
C LEU A 152 16.34 6.91 -15.54
N GLY A 153 15.70 6.07 -16.36
CA GLY A 153 15.87 4.62 -16.32
C GLY A 153 17.31 4.18 -16.60
N ARG A 154 17.93 4.71 -17.66
CA ARG A 154 19.34 4.42 -18.01
C ARG A 154 20.31 4.92 -16.94
N LYS A 155 20.08 6.13 -16.40
CA LYS A 155 20.90 6.67 -15.31
C LYS A 155 20.81 5.81 -14.05
N ALA A 156 19.61 5.35 -13.70
CA ALA A 156 19.39 4.44 -12.57
C ALA A 156 20.09 3.09 -12.77
N GLU A 157 19.97 2.47 -13.95
CA GLU A 157 20.67 1.23 -14.30
C GLU A 157 22.19 1.38 -14.17
N ALA A 158 22.77 2.43 -14.75
CA ALA A 158 24.19 2.70 -14.70
C ALA A 158 24.68 2.87 -13.25
N ALA A 159 23.94 3.61 -12.42
CA ALA A 159 24.28 3.80 -11.01
C ALA A 159 24.26 2.50 -10.21
N LEU A 160 23.26 1.63 -10.40
CA LEU A 160 23.18 0.35 -9.70
C LEU A 160 24.27 -0.63 -10.14
N ARG A 161 24.60 -0.66 -11.43
CA ARG A 161 25.69 -1.49 -11.96
C ARG A 161 27.07 -1.01 -11.50
N ALA A 162 27.30 0.30 -11.45
CA ALA A 162 28.54 0.87 -10.92
C ALA A 162 28.76 0.51 -9.43
N ALA A 163 27.67 0.30 -8.68
CA ALA A 163 27.71 -0.18 -7.30
C ALA A 163 27.85 -1.72 -7.18
N GLY A 164 28.07 -2.44 -8.29
CA GLY A 164 28.23 -3.89 -8.32
C GLY A 164 26.92 -4.70 -8.31
N GLY A 165 25.77 -4.03 -8.47
CA GLY A 165 24.45 -4.67 -8.51
C GLY A 165 24.07 -5.19 -9.90
N GLU A 166 23.19 -6.20 -9.94
CA GLU A 166 22.61 -6.70 -11.18
C GLU A 166 21.27 -5.98 -11.44
N ALA A 167 21.31 -4.97 -12.31
CA ALA A 167 20.13 -4.22 -12.72
C ALA A 167 20.01 -4.13 -14.25
N THR A 168 18.77 -4.12 -14.77
CA THR A 168 18.49 -3.89 -16.19
C THR A 168 17.32 -2.94 -16.37
N PHE A 169 17.51 -1.88 -17.17
CA PHE A 169 16.43 -0.97 -17.51
C PHE A 169 15.55 -1.52 -18.65
N VAL A 170 14.24 -1.34 -18.51
CA VAL A 170 13.25 -1.60 -19.55
C VAL A 170 12.31 -0.40 -19.61
N GLN A 171 12.23 0.26 -20.76
CA GLN A 171 11.29 1.35 -20.95
C GLN A 171 9.86 0.81 -20.87
N THR A 172 9.05 1.33 -19.97
CA THR A 172 7.69 0.81 -19.75
C THR A 172 6.71 1.92 -19.41
N ASP A 173 5.65 2.03 -20.20
CA ASP A 173 4.43 2.70 -19.79
C ASP A 173 3.53 1.69 -19.09
N VAL A 174 3.37 1.84 -17.78
CA VAL A 174 2.59 0.88 -16.98
C VAL A 174 1.08 1.00 -17.20
N SER A 175 0.62 2.08 -17.84
CA SER A 175 -0.79 2.25 -18.21
C SER A 175 -1.13 1.54 -19.54
N ASP A 176 -0.11 1.12 -20.30
CA ASP A 176 -0.28 0.41 -21.57
C ASP A 176 -0.09 -1.10 -21.41
N SER A 177 -1.11 -1.85 -21.82
CA SER A 177 -1.13 -3.31 -21.67
C SER A 177 -0.06 -4.03 -22.50
N ALA A 178 0.28 -3.52 -23.69
CA ALA A 178 1.29 -4.14 -24.54
C ALA A 178 2.70 -3.89 -23.99
N SER A 179 2.95 -2.69 -23.47
CA SER A 179 4.19 -2.31 -22.79
C SER A 179 4.44 -3.18 -21.55
N VAL A 180 3.42 -3.41 -20.71
CA VAL A 180 3.54 -4.30 -19.55
C VAL A 180 3.79 -5.76 -19.96
N GLN A 181 3.14 -6.26 -21.03
CA GLN A 181 3.42 -7.60 -21.55
C GLN A 181 4.88 -7.72 -22.04
N ALA A 182 5.38 -6.72 -22.76
CA ALA A 182 6.76 -6.67 -23.21
C ALA A 182 7.75 -6.65 -22.03
N LEU A 183 7.45 -5.90 -20.96
CA LEU A 183 8.22 -5.91 -19.72
C LEU A 183 8.32 -7.31 -19.11
N MET A 184 7.19 -8.02 -18.98
CA MET A 184 7.16 -9.37 -18.41
C MET A 184 7.94 -10.36 -19.27
N ALA A 185 7.74 -10.32 -20.59
CA ALA A 185 8.49 -11.15 -21.54
C ALA A 185 10.00 -10.89 -21.46
N ARG A 186 10.39 -9.61 -21.32
CA ARG A 186 11.80 -9.23 -21.19
C ARG A 186 12.42 -9.74 -19.89
N ALA A 187 11.70 -9.65 -18.77
CA ALA A 187 12.16 -10.19 -17.49
C ALA A 187 12.34 -11.71 -17.54
N GLU A 188 11.39 -12.43 -18.15
CA GLU A 188 11.48 -13.88 -18.36
C GLU A 188 12.66 -14.25 -19.27
N GLN A 189 12.88 -13.52 -20.36
CA GLN A 189 14.02 -13.76 -21.26
C GLN A 189 15.37 -13.56 -20.55
N LEU A 190 15.49 -12.52 -19.73
CA LEU A 190 16.75 -12.16 -19.07
C LEU A 190 17.09 -13.09 -17.90
N TYR A 191 16.09 -13.46 -17.11
CA TYR A 191 16.31 -14.05 -15.79
C TYR A 191 15.50 -15.32 -15.53
N SER A 192 14.72 -15.78 -16.51
CA SER A 192 13.94 -17.02 -16.46
C SER A 192 12.98 -17.15 -15.28
N GLY A 193 12.53 -16.03 -14.72
CA GLY A 193 11.58 -16.02 -13.61
C GLY A 193 11.28 -14.64 -13.07
N LEU A 194 10.31 -14.58 -12.16
CA LEU A 194 9.88 -13.39 -11.45
C LEU A 194 9.53 -13.78 -10.00
N HIS A 195 10.19 -13.16 -9.03
CA HIS A 195 10.03 -13.50 -7.61
C HIS A 195 9.43 -12.34 -6.81
N VAL A 196 9.70 -11.11 -7.22
CA VAL A 196 9.14 -9.91 -6.61
C VAL A 196 8.57 -8.99 -7.68
N LEU A 197 7.33 -8.54 -7.48
CA LEU A 197 6.74 -7.46 -8.26
C LEU A 197 6.46 -6.29 -7.32
N TYR A 198 7.18 -5.20 -7.50
CA TYR A 198 6.98 -3.97 -6.75
C TYR A 198 6.28 -2.93 -7.63
N ASN A 199 4.96 -2.85 -7.48
CA ASN A 199 4.11 -1.86 -8.14
C ASN A 199 4.22 -0.51 -7.42
N ASN A 200 5.20 0.29 -7.85
CA ASN A 200 5.50 1.59 -7.28
C ASN A 200 5.15 2.77 -8.19
N ALA A 201 5.13 2.57 -9.51
CA ALA A 201 4.79 3.62 -10.47
C ALA A 201 3.46 4.29 -10.10
N SER A 202 3.49 5.62 -10.04
CA SER A 202 2.34 6.43 -9.68
C SER A 202 2.59 7.87 -10.11
N VAL A 203 1.51 8.61 -10.34
CA VAL A 203 1.50 10.05 -10.52
C VAL A 203 0.59 10.72 -9.50
N PHE A 204 0.97 11.93 -9.12
CA PHE A 204 0.11 12.89 -8.45
C PHE A 204 0.13 14.18 -9.28
N LEU A 205 -1.01 14.53 -9.87
CA LEU A 205 -1.13 15.67 -10.78
C LEU A 205 -1.71 16.87 -10.02
N SER A 206 -0.99 17.39 -9.02
CA SER A 206 -1.51 18.38 -8.06
C SER A 206 -2.13 19.64 -8.68
N LYS A 207 -1.71 20.04 -9.89
CA LYS A 207 -2.27 21.20 -10.62
C LYS A 207 -3.55 20.90 -11.41
N GLN A 208 -3.94 19.62 -11.50
CA GLN A 208 -5.06 19.13 -12.31
C GLN A 208 -6.04 18.26 -11.50
N ASP A 209 -5.56 17.63 -10.42
CA ASP A 209 -6.39 16.93 -9.44
C ASP A 209 -7.05 17.96 -8.50
N GLY A 210 -8.13 17.58 -7.84
CA GLY A 210 -8.95 18.53 -7.10
C GLY A 210 -10.21 17.91 -6.52
N PRO A 211 -11.16 18.74 -6.04
CA PRO A 211 -12.47 18.30 -5.62
C PRO A 211 -13.22 17.57 -6.74
N VAL A 212 -13.93 16.50 -6.42
CA VAL A 212 -14.64 15.65 -7.40
C VAL A 212 -15.59 16.42 -8.33
N THR A 213 -16.17 17.54 -7.87
CA THR A 213 -17.08 18.37 -8.66
C THR A 213 -16.39 19.26 -9.69
N GLU A 214 -15.09 19.48 -9.55
CA GLU A 214 -14.27 20.35 -10.40
C GLU A 214 -13.25 19.55 -11.23
N LEU A 215 -13.05 18.28 -10.87
CA LEU A 215 -12.10 17.39 -11.51
C LEU A 215 -12.53 17.03 -12.93
N ALA A 216 -11.68 17.32 -13.91
CA ALA A 216 -11.91 16.91 -15.29
C ALA A 216 -11.86 15.38 -15.42
N GLU A 217 -12.83 14.80 -16.14
CA GLU A 217 -12.92 13.35 -16.40
C GLU A 217 -11.64 12.79 -17.03
N ALA A 218 -10.99 13.57 -17.90
CA ALA A 218 -9.71 13.18 -18.51
C ALA A 218 -8.57 13.05 -17.48
N THR A 219 -8.52 13.95 -16.49
CA THR A 219 -7.54 13.87 -15.39
C THR A 219 -7.85 12.65 -14.52
N TRP A 220 -9.12 12.44 -14.16
CA TRP A 220 -9.56 11.26 -13.41
C TRP A 220 -9.11 9.97 -14.11
N ALA A 221 -9.47 9.80 -15.39
CA ALA A 221 -9.14 8.61 -16.17
C ALA A 221 -7.62 8.38 -16.24
N LYS A 222 -6.84 9.45 -16.45
CA LYS A 222 -5.37 9.36 -16.50
C LYS A 222 -4.77 8.92 -15.17
N VAL A 223 -5.25 9.47 -14.06
CA VAL A 223 -4.76 9.10 -12.71
C VAL A 223 -5.10 7.63 -12.42
N LEU A 224 -6.31 7.17 -12.75
CA LEU A 224 -6.71 5.76 -12.60
C LEU A 224 -5.85 4.83 -13.46
N ALA A 225 -5.65 5.17 -14.73
CA ALA A 225 -4.86 4.36 -15.66
C ALA A 225 -3.43 4.13 -15.16
N ILE A 226 -2.80 5.18 -14.63
CA ILE A 226 -1.40 5.10 -14.16
C ILE A 226 -1.29 4.53 -12.75
N ASN A 227 -2.19 4.85 -11.83
CA ASN A 227 -2.05 4.48 -10.41
C ASN A 227 -2.72 3.16 -10.04
N LEU A 228 -3.78 2.77 -10.75
CA LEU A 228 -4.62 1.62 -10.41
C LEU A 228 -4.58 0.55 -11.51
N ASP A 229 -4.85 0.93 -12.76
CA ASP A 229 -4.86 -0.05 -13.86
C ASP A 229 -3.48 -0.65 -14.06
N SER A 230 -2.41 0.13 -13.85
CA SER A 230 -1.04 -0.37 -13.83
C SER A 230 -0.82 -1.53 -12.86
N ILE A 231 -1.38 -1.47 -11.64
CA ILE A 231 -1.28 -2.56 -10.66
C ILE A 231 -1.99 -3.79 -11.19
N PHE A 232 -3.19 -3.62 -11.75
CA PHE A 232 -3.93 -4.70 -12.37
C PHE A 232 -3.15 -5.33 -13.53
N LEU A 233 -2.65 -4.54 -14.47
CA LEU A 233 -1.90 -5.02 -15.64
C LEU A 233 -0.62 -5.74 -15.20
N CYS A 234 0.19 -5.13 -14.34
CA CYS A 234 1.41 -5.75 -13.84
C CYS A 234 1.14 -7.05 -13.08
N CYS A 235 0.08 -7.12 -12.27
CA CYS A 235 -0.29 -8.36 -11.59
C CYS A 235 -0.85 -9.41 -12.57
N LYS A 236 -1.70 -9.01 -13.52
CA LYS A 236 -2.30 -9.90 -14.53
C LYS A 236 -1.24 -10.65 -15.33
N TYR A 237 -0.20 -9.95 -15.78
CA TYR A 237 0.88 -10.55 -16.57
C TYR A 237 2.04 -11.09 -15.73
N GLY A 238 2.28 -10.52 -14.54
CA GLY A 238 3.36 -10.93 -13.64
C GLY A 238 3.04 -12.17 -12.80
N ILE A 239 1.81 -12.32 -12.31
CA ILE A 239 1.42 -13.45 -11.45
C ILE A 239 1.66 -14.81 -12.14
N PRO A 240 1.29 -15.02 -13.42
CA PRO A 240 1.60 -16.28 -14.10
C PRO A 240 3.10 -16.63 -14.07
N LEU A 241 3.99 -15.66 -14.29
CA LEU A 241 5.44 -15.85 -14.20
C LEU A 241 5.90 -16.15 -12.78
N MET A 242 5.29 -15.50 -11.77
CA MET A 242 5.57 -15.79 -10.36
C MET A 242 5.14 -17.20 -9.96
N VAL A 243 3.98 -17.65 -10.42
CA VAL A 243 3.53 -19.04 -10.20
C VAL A 243 4.50 -20.03 -10.83
N LYS A 244 4.95 -19.78 -12.07
CA LYS A 244 5.97 -20.60 -12.75
C LYS A 244 7.31 -20.62 -11.99
N SER A 245 7.63 -19.54 -11.28
CA SER A 245 8.83 -19.39 -10.44
C SER A 245 8.68 -20.03 -9.04
N GLY A 246 7.55 -20.68 -8.74
CA GLY A 246 7.27 -21.33 -7.45
C GLY A 246 6.67 -20.41 -6.39
N GLY A 247 6.17 -19.23 -6.77
CA GLY A 247 5.58 -18.23 -5.88
C GLY A 247 6.43 -16.96 -5.77
N GLY A 248 6.07 -16.07 -4.85
CA GLY A 248 6.79 -14.80 -4.72
C GLY A 248 6.13 -13.77 -3.80
N SER A 249 6.51 -12.50 -4.00
CA SER A 249 6.00 -11.37 -3.23
C SER A 249 5.57 -10.23 -4.15
N ILE A 250 4.34 -9.76 -4.00
CA ILE A 250 3.86 -8.53 -4.60
C ILE A 250 3.84 -7.45 -3.53
N ILE A 251 4.37 -6.29 -3.87
CA ILE A 251 4.39 -5.09 -3.03
C ILE A 251 3.68 -4.00 -3.83
N ASN A 252 2.59 -3.48 -3.29
CA ASN A 252 1.90 -2.33 -3.88
C ASN A 252 2.21 -1.06 -3.07
N THR A 253 2.30 0.08 -3.74
CA THR A 253 2.48 1.39 -3.09
C THR A 253 1.13 2.12 -2.98
N GLY A 254 0.57 2.12 -1.77
CA GLY A 254 -0.54 2.96 -1.34
C GLY A 254 -0.09 4.38 -1.01
N SER A 255 -0.75 5.00 -0.04
CA SER A 255 -0.39 6.31 0.52
C SER A 255 -1.05 6.47 1.89
N SER A 256 -0.63 7.45 2.70
CA SER A 256 -1.48 7.96 3.79
C SER A 256 -2.90 8.29 3.28
N ALA A 257 -3.02 8.85 2.07
CA ALA A 257 -4.29 9.08 1.38
C ALA A 257 -5.13 7.80 1.14
N SER A 258 -4.58 6.59 1.33
CA SER A 258 -5.34 5.34 1.28
C SER A 258 -6.30 5.18 2.46
N VAL A 259 -6.04 5.83 3.60
CA VAL A 259 -6.75 5.61 4.87
C VAL A 259 -7.24 6.90 5.53
N MET A 260 -6.87 8.06 5.00
CA MET A 260 -7.34 9.38 5.42
C MET A 260 -7.63 10.26 4.20
N GLY A 261 -8.58 11.19 4.34
CA GLY A 261 -8.89 12.17 3.31
C GLY A 261 -7.88 13.32 3.32
N ILE A 262 -7.47 13.76 2.13
CA ILE A 262 -6.61 14.92 1.92
C ILE A 262 -7.32 15.82 0.90
N PRO A 263 -7.56 17.12 1.20
CA PRO A 263 -8.20 18.03 0.26
C PRO A 263 -7.42 18.18 -1.06
N GLY A 264 -8.15 18.30 -2.17
CA GLY A 264 -7.56 18.65 -3.47
C GLY A 264 -6.86 17.50 -4.21
N CYS A 265 -7.15 16.25 -3.86
CA CYS A 265 -6.56 15.08 -4.53
C CYS A 265 -7.51 13.88 -4.59
N ASP A 266 -8.77 14.10 -4.97
CA ASP A 266 -9.81 13.07 -4.91
C ASP A 266 -9.52 11.89 -5.84
N ALA A 267 -8.95 12.12 -7.05
CA ALA A 267 -8.56 11.04 -7.96
C ALA A 267 -7.43 10.20 -7.37
N TYR A 268 -6.38 10.88 -6.89
CA TYR A 268 -5.26 10.21 -6.24
C TYR A 268 -5.72 9.39 -5.03
N THR A 269 -6.51 9.99 -4.14
CA THR A 269 -7.08 9.36 -2.95
C THR A 269 -7.89 8.11 -3.31
N ALA A 270 -8.77 8.21 -4.33
CA ALA A 270 -9.55 7.07 -4.81
C ALA A 270 -8.65 5.91 -5.27
N THR A 271 -7.62 6.19 -6.08
CA THR A 271 -6.69 5.14 -6.54
C THR A 271 -5.92 4.50 -5.40
N LYS A 272 -5.47 5.28 -4.40
CA LYS A 272 -4.70 4.75 -3.26
C LYS A 272 -5.56 3.96 -2.28
N GLY A 273 -6.83 4.33 -2.09
CA GLY A 273 -7.80 3.49 -1.36
C GLY A 273 -8.07 2.16 -2.09
N ALA A 274 -8.26 2.22 -3.41
CA ALA A 274 -8.46 1.04 -4.25
C ALA A 274 -7.25 0.09 -4.20
N THR A 275 -6.01 0.61 -4.19
CA THR A 275 -4.80 -0.20 -4.04
C THR A 275 -4.84 -1.07 -2.78
N VAL A 276 -5.25 -0.52 -1.63
CA VAL A 276 -5.33 -1.28 -0.37
C VAL A 276 -6.43 -2.33 -0.41
N ALA A 277 -7.58 -2.02 -1.03
CA ALA A 277 -8.65 -3.00 -1.23
C ALA A 277 -8.19 -4.15 -2.16
N LEU A 278 -7.58 -3.81 -3.30
CA LEU A 278 -7.10 -4.78 -4.28
C LEU A 278 -6.00 -5.67 -3.70
N THR A 279 -5.06 -5.11 -2.93
CA THR A 279 -4.03 -5.88 -2.21
C THR A 279 -4.65 -6.98 -1.35
N ARG A 280 -5.67 -6.65 -0.54
CA ARG A 280 -6.33 -7.64 0.35
C ARG A 280 -7.01 -8.74 -0.45
N SER A 281 -7.71 -8.38 -1.52
CA SER A 281 -8.35 -9.35 -2.42
C SER A 281 -7.33 -10.32 -3.04
N MET A 282 -6.26 -9.78 -3.63
CA MET A 282 -5.20 -10.59 -4.25
C MET A 282 -4.43 -11.45 -3.25
N ALA A 283 -4.24 -10.98 -2.01
CA ALA A 283 -3.57 -11.76 -0.97
C ALA A 283 -4.33 -13.06 -0.66
N VAL A 284 -5.66 -13.01 -0.59
CA VAL A 284 -6.52 -14.17 -0.35
C VAL A 284 -6.52 -15.10 -1.56
N GLU A 285 -6.66 -14.54 -2.76
CA GLU A 285 -6.75 -15.31 -4.01
C GLU A 285 -5.44 -16.06 -4.31
N TYR A 286 -4.30 -15.38 -4.22
CA TYR A 286 -3.01 -15.91 -4.69
C TYR A 286 -2.12 -16.49 -3.58
N GLY A 287 -2.52 -16.36 -2.31
CA GLY A 287 -1.80 -16.98 -1.18
C GLY A 287 -1.66 -18.50 -1.34
N LYS A 288 -2.70 -19.18 -1.84
CA LYS A 288 -2.69 -20.62 -2.15
C LYS A 288 -1.69 -21.00 -3.25
N LYS A 289 -1.24 -20.04 -4.05
CA LYS A 289 -0.22 -20.20 -5.10
C LYS A 289 1.18 -19.79 -4.64
N GLY A 290 1.40 -19.63 -3.33
CA GLY A 290 2.69 -19.23 -2.77
C GLY A 290 3.04 -17.76 -3.02
N ILE A 291 2.06 -16.90 -3.34
CA ILE A 291 2.29 -15.48 -3.61
C ILE A 291 1.73 -14.66 -2.45
N ARG A 292 2.62 -13.94 -1.77
CA ARG A 292 2.22 -12.94 -0.75
C ARG A 292 1.94 -11.62 -1.45
N VAL A 293 0.90 -10.91 -1.03
CA VAL A 293 0.57 -9.58 -1.57
C VAL A 293 0.42 -8.61 -0.40
N ASN A 294 1.23 -7.55 -0.37
CA ASN A 294 1.24 -6.55 0.69
C ASN A 294 1.22 -5.13 0.11
N CYS A 295 0.84 -4.16 0.94
CA CYS A 295 0.83 -2.75 0.56
C CYS A 295 1.65 -1.94 1.56
N ILE A 296 2.50 -1.04 1.07
CA ILE A 296 3.18 -0.02 1.86
C ILE A 296 2.45 1.30 1.60
N CYS A 297 2.12 2.05 2.65
CA CYS A 297 1.40 3.32 2.57
C CYS A 297 2.28 4.48 3.07
N PRO A 298 3.16 5.05 2.23
CA PRO A 298 3.99 6.17 2.63
C PRO A 298 3.17 7.42 2.94
N ALA A 299 3.63 8.20 3.92
CA ALA A 299 3.21 9.59 4.11
C ALA A 299 4.04 10.52 3.19
N GLY A 300 4.18 11.80 3.54
CA GLY A 300 5.06 12.72 2.83
C GLY A 300 6.51 12.24 2.86
N ILE A 301 7.04 11.81 1.71
CA ILE A 301 8.46 11.47 1.53
C ILE A 301 9.09 12.51 0.62
N ALA A 302 10.27 13.03 0.99
CA ALA A 302 11.00 14.07 0.27
C ALA A 302 11.52 13.58 -1.09
N THR A 303 10.61 13.41 -2.04
CA THR A 303 10.83 12.98 -3.41
C THR A 303 10.54 14.12 -4.38
N GLU A 304 10.95 13.97 -5.62
CA GLU A 304 10.66 14.91 -6.70
C GLU A 304 9.14 15.07 -6.92
N MET A 305 8.35 14.02 -6.68
CA MET A 305 6.88 14.07 -6.81
C MET A 305 6.28 15.03 -5.78
N VAL A 306 6.65 14.90 -4.50
CA VAL A 306 6.12 15.75 -3.42
C VAL A 306 6.67 17.17 -3.55
N LYS A 307 7.94 17.31 -3.94
CA LYS A 307 8.52 18.62 -4.25
C LYS A 307 7.72 19.30 -5.38
N ALA A 308 7.48 18.64 -6.51
CA ALA A 308 6.72 19.23 -7.60
C ALA A 308 5.27 19.60 -7.23
N SER A 309 4.66 18.96 -6.24
CA SER A 309 3.32 19.32 -5.78
C SER A 309 3.25 20.51 -4.85
N SER A 310 4.34 20.82 -4.13
CA SER A 310 4.33 21.76 -3.00
C SER A 310 5.34 22.90 -3.12
N LEU A 311 6.29 22.85 -4.06
CA LEU A 311 7.33 23.86 -4.24
C LEU A 311 6.81 25.24 -4.70
N ASP A 312 5.58 25.30 -5.20
CA ASP A 312 4.97 26.55 -5.67
C ASP A 312 4.11 27.23 -4.57
N ASP A 313 3.88 26.58 -3.42
CA ASP A 313 3.15 27.19 -2.30
C ASP A 313 4.12 27.99 -1.42
N PRO A 314 3.99 29.34 -1.36
CA PRO A 314 4.85 30.18 -0.53
C PRO A 314 4.70 29.92 0.98
N ASN A 315 3.65 29.20 1.40
CA ASN A 315 3.43 28.80 2.79
C ASN A 315 3.85 27.35 3.09
N PHE A 316 4.44 26.63 2.13
CA PHE A 316 4.87 25.26 2.35
C PHE A 316 6.09 25.21 3.29
N ASP A 317 5.86 24.79 4.54
CA ASP A 317 6.94 24.48 5.48
C ASP A 317 7.38 23.01 5.31
N ALA A 318 8.46 22.81 4.54
CA ALA A 318 9.07 21.50 4.35
C ALA A 318 9.56 20.86 5.66
N ASN A 319 9.99 21.66 6.64
CA ASN A 319 10.47 21.14 7.92
C ASN A 319 9.32 20.64 8.80
N TYR A 320 8.13 21.19 8.63
CA TYR A 320 6.93 20.67 9.28
C TYR A 320 6.37 19.45 8.55
N PHE A 321 6.34 19.48 7.21
CA PHE A 321 5.72 18.43 6.41
C PHE A 321 6.46 17.08 6.42
N PHE A 322 7.80 17.09 6.59
CA PHE A 322 8.64 15.88 6.59
C PHE A 322 9.11 15.42 7.98
N LYS A 323 8.66 16.04 9.08
CA LYS A 323 8.93 15.60 10.45
C LYS A 323 8.01 14.46 10.86
#